data_AF-A0A962C4F8-F1
#
_entry.id   AF-A0A962C4F8-F1
#
_cell.length_a   1.000
_cell.length_b   1.000
_cell.length_c   1.000
_cell.angle_alpha   90.00
_cell.angle_beta   90.00
_cell.angle_gamma   90.00
#
_symmetry.space_group_name_H-M   'P 1'
#
loop_
_entity.id
_entity.type
_entity.pdbx_description
1 polymer ?
#
loop_
_entity_poly.entity_id
_entity_poly.type
_entity_poly.pdbx_seq_one_letter_code
_entity_poly.pdbx_strand_id
1 'polypeptide(L)'
;MPFEKPARTRLLGRSRLYVRADVPDRLFQWHAPRANRWECLHVRSGQLRVECLGVDGLQVEALTVGDERWVAPGTRWRIVQMPDDASFALDIYADASIEPAAPQPRRAAILDEATQLRIDDEAQFHTMLAKLAAGERRLVWADAAIAEWFAKAWDASGGCVCWHPLDEDDGRVLALVARAARPIDLLEYLGRDHAVLEAALTGALRGDALRMRCLRNGLARHLVIEEELLFPAYLDAGGTVGWVNGLCKEHTMLKRQLQALHDADHVRRFVMLLEAHDEKEEQIVYPDIAARLGPILSASLREVAILGVVPADRLQA
;
A
#
# COMPACT_ATOMS: atom_id res chain seq x y z
N MET A 1 -3.45 17.45 2.26
CA MET A 1 -4.33 18.08 3.28
C MET A 1 -4.13 17.36 4.61
N PRO A 2 -3.96 18.08 5.73
CA PRO A 2 -3.96 17.43 7.04
C PRO A 2 -5.27 16.66 7.26
N PHE A 3 -5.20 15.47 7.85
CA PHE A 3 -6.41 14.79 8.27
C PHE A 3 -7.03 15.60 9.40
N GLU A 4 -8.23 16.12 9.19
CA GLU A 4 -8.97 16.78 10.26
C GLU A 4 -9.39 15.73 11.30
N LYS A 5 -9.34 16.11 12.57
CA LYS A 5 -9.88 15.32 13.68
C LYS A 5 -11.32 14.94 13.35
N PRO A 6 -11.69 13.65 13.34
CA PRO A 6 -13.06 13.28 13.03
C PRO A 6 -14.01 13.77 14.13
N ALA A 7 -15.21 14.21 13.73
CA ALA A 7 -16.16 14.90 14.62
C ALA A 7 -16.66 14.04 15.81
N ARG A 8 -16.56 12.70 15.72
CA ARG A 8 -17.06 11.76 16.73
C ARG A 8 -16.06 10.63 16.99
N THR A 9 -14.91 10.96 17.58
CA THR A 9 -13.97 9.94 18.04
C THR A 9 -13.93 9.84 19.56
N ARG A 10 -13.67 8.62 20.06
CA ARG A 10 -13.37 8.36 21.46
C ARG A 10 -11.94 7.87 21.59
N LEU A 11 -11.21 8.35 22.60
CA LEU A 11 -9.88 7.83 22.91
C LEU A 11 -9.98 6.37 23.35
N LEU A 12 -9.14 5.52 22.77
CA LEU A 12 -8.96 4.12 23.14
C LEU A 12 -7.77 4.00 24.09
N GLY A 13 -8.07 3.85 25.37
CA GLY A 13 -7.04 3.63 26.40
C GLY A 13 -6.31 4.91 26.78
N ARG A 14 -5.06 4.77 27.20
CA ARG A 14 -4.20 5.88 27.64
C ARG A 14 -3.23 6.26 26.54
N SER A 15 -2.99 7.56 26.39
CA SER A 15 -1.90 8.12 25.61
C SER A 15 -0.58 7.46 25.96
N ARG A 16 0.21 7.06 24.96
CA ARG A 16 1.55 6.51 25.16
C ARG A 16 2.58 7.55 24.76
N LEU A 17 3.42 7.96 25.72
CA LEU A 17 4.57 8.80 25.45
C LEU A 17 5.72 7.91 24.97
N TYR A 18 6.38 8.34 23.90
CA TYR A 18 7.56 7.71 23.34
C TYR A 18 8.72 8.71 23.30
N VAL A 19 9.89 8.20 23.65
CA VAL A 19 11.21 8.81 23.45
C VAL A 19 12.02 7.88 22.52
N ARG A 20 13.18 8.34 22.04
CA ARG A 20 13.98 7.55 21.10
C ARG A 20 14.42 6.18 21.66
N ALA A 21 14.57 6.07 22.99
CA ALA A 21 15.01 4.84 23.64
C ALA A 21 13.92 3.77 23.79
N ASP A 22 12.63 4.11 23.70
CA ASP A 22 11.51 3.20 23.98
C ASP A 22 10.46 3.13 22.86
N VAL A 23 10.64 3.90 21.79
CA VAL A 23 9.81 3.84 20.59
C VAL A 23 9.96 2.47 19.91
N PRO A 24 8.88 1.72 19.70
CA PRO A 24 8.97 0.38 19.12
C PRO A 24 9.31 0.44 17.62
N ASP A 25 10.12 -0.52 17.16
CA ASP A 25 10.60 -0.60 15.77
C ASP A 25 9.49 -0.52 14.72
N ARG A 26 8.31 -1.08 15.02
CA ARG A 26 7.14 -1.03 14.13
C ARG A 26 6.73 0.39 13.71
N LEU A 27 7.01 1.41 14.53
CA LEU A 27 6.69 2.80 14.17
C LEU A 27 7.70 3.39 13.17
N PHE A 28 8.85 2.76 12.96
CA PHE A 28 9.80 3.08 11.88
C PHE A 28 9.52 2.28 10.60
N GLN A 29 8.59 1.34 10.66
CA GLN A 29 8.14 0.53 9.53
C GLN A 29 6.81 1.05 9.01
N TRP A 30 6.49 0.71 7.77
CA TRP A 30 5.16 1.01 7.23
C TRP A 30 4.10 0.29 8.06
N HIS A 31 3.08 1.03 8.44
CA HIS A 31 1.89 0.50 9.09
C HIS A 31 0.73 1.45 8.88
N ALA A 32 -0.49 0.96 9.06
CA ALA A 32 -1.70 1.75 8.99
C ALA A 32 -2.53 1.61 10.27
N PRO A 33 -3.25 2.68 10.69
CA PRO A 33 -4.29 2.54 11.69
C PRO A 33 -5.38 1.58 11.19
N ARG A 34 -5.89 0.75 12.10
CA ARG A 34 -6.94 -0.22 11.80
C ARG A 34 -8.27 0.43 11.36
N ALA A 35 -9.17 -0.34 10.75
CA ALA A 35 -10.52 0.11 10.44
C ALA A 35 -11.18 0.72 11.68
N ASN A 36 -11.82 1.86 11.44
CA ASN A 36 -12.44 2.70 12.45
C ASN A 36 -11.48 3.17 13.56
N ARG A 37 -10.16 3.14 13.34
CA ARG A 37 -9.17 3.69 14.27
C ARG A 37 -8.34 4.79 13.64
N TRP A 38 -8.19 5.88 14.37
CA TRP A 38 -7.30 6.98 14.02
C TRP A 38 -6.14 6.99 14.99
N GLU A 39 -4.98 7.37 14.49
CA GLU A 39 -3.81 7.62 15.32
C GLU A 39 -3.53 9.12 15.32
N CYS A 40 -3.18 9.67 16.47
CA CYS A 40 -2.77 11.06 16.59
C CYS A 40 -1.41 11.14 17.25
N LEU A 41 -0.43 11.70 16.53
CA LEU A 41 0.89 12.02 17.06
C LEU A 41 0.87 13.44 17.61
N HIS A 42 1.27 13.60 18.87
CA HIS A 42 1.46 14.90 19.51
C HIS A 42 2.94 15.08 19.86
N VAL A 43 3.66 15.96 19.15
CA VAL A 43 5.08 16.18 19.42
C VAL A 43 5.26 16.99 20.70
N ARG A 44 5.99 16.44 21.67
CA ARG A 44 6.21 17.02 23.00
C ARG A 44 7.56 17.72 23.12
N SER A 45 8.59 17.21 22.46
CA SER A 45 9.92 17.82 22.38
C SER A 45 10.59 17.47 21.05
N GLY A 46 11.59 18.25 20.64
CA GLY A 46 12.37 18.02 19.43
C GLY A 46 11.58 18.11 18.12
N GLN A 47 12.05 17.40 17.11
CA GLN A 47 11.44 17.31 15.78
C GLN A 47 11.34 15.85 15.34
N LEU A 48 10.20 15.46 14.78
CA LEU A 48 10.02 14.18 14.08
C LEU A 48 9.99 14.41 12.56
N ARG A 49 10.48 13.45 11.80
CA ARG A 49 10.12 13.34 10.38
C ARG A 49 9.29 12.09 10.17
N VAL A 50 8.13 12.30 9.57
CA VAL A 50 7.14 11.26 9.29
C VAL A 50 6.94 11.18 7.80
N GLU A 51 6.87 9.95 7.28
CA GLU A 51 6.40 9.67 5.94
C GLU A 51 4.97 9.14 6.00
N CYS A 52 4.11 9.63 5.11
CA CYS A 52 2.75 9.16 4.92
C CYS A 52 2.53 8.78 3.45
N LEU A 53 1.99 7.60 3.18
CA LEU A 53 1.52 7.22 1.86
C LEU A 53 0.06 7.65 1.70
N GLY A 54 -0.08 8.93 1.34
CA GLY A 54 -1.36 9.57 1.10
C GLY A 54 -1.91 9.31 -0.28
N VAL A 55 -3.05 9.94 -0.59
CA VAL A 55 -3.66 9.89 -1.91
C VAL A 55 -2.71 10.46 -2.97
N ASP A 56 -1.99 11.54 -2.65
CA ASP A 56 -1.02 12.22 -3.51
C ASP A 56 0.37 11.58 -3.51
N GLY A 57 0.46 10.29 -3.18
CA GLY A 57 1.72 9.58 -3.05
C GLY A 57 2.42 9.81 -1.71
N LEU A 58 3.75 9.65 -1.73
CA LEU A 58 4.60 9.75 -0.54
C LEU A 58 4.75 11.22 -0.11
N GLN A 59 4.24 11.54 1.08
CA GLN A 59 4.38 12.84 1.71
C GLN A 59 5.39 12.73 2.86
N VAL A 60 6.34 13.66 2.91
CA VAL A 60 7.31 13.76 4.01
C VAL A 60 7.00 15.02 4.80
N GLU A 61 6.73 14.86 6.10
CA GLU A 61 6.36 15.96 7.00
C GLU A 61 7.39 16.04 8.13
N ALA A 62 7.82 17.26 8.45
CA ALA A 62 8.61 17.55 9.65
C ALA A 62 7.66 18.11 10.71
N LEU A 63 7.46 17.36 11.80
CA LEU A 63 6.59 17.73 12.91
C LEU A 63 7.46 18.26 14.06
N THR A 64 7.09 19.41 14.60
CA THR A 64 7.80 20.14 15.66
C THR A 64 6.95 20.22 16.92
N VAL A 65 7.54 20.70 18.03
CA VAL A 65 6.86 20.79 19.32
C VAL A 65 5.52 21.51 19.22
N GLY A 66 4.47 20.85 19.71
CA GLY A 66 3.10 21.36 19.68
C GLY A 66 2.30 20.93 18.44
N ASP A 67 2.96 20.39 17.41
CA ASP A 67 2.26 19.86 16.24
C ASP A 67 1.46 18.60 16.60
N GLU A 68 0.28 18.52 15.99
CA GLU A 68 -0.61 17.36 16.05
C GLU A 68 -0.82 16.79 14.66
N ARG A 69 -0.53 15.49 14.48
CA ARG A 69 -0.73 14.80 13.22
C ARG A 69 -1.70 13.65 13.38
N TRP A 70 -2.87 13.82 12.79
CA TRP A 70 -3.87 12.77 12.66
C TRP A 70 -3.56 11.88 11.45
N VAL A 71 -3.69 10.57 11.65
CA VAL A 71 -3.58 9.55 10.62
C VAL A 71 -4.87 8.75 10.59
N ALA A 72 -5.49 8.69 9.40
CA ALA A 72 -6.76 8.00 9.21
C ALA A 72 -6.58 6.48 9.00
N PRO A 73 -7.62 5.68 9.26
CA PRO A 73 -7.64 4.26 8.97
C PRO A 73 -7.13 3.96 7.55
N GLY A 74 -6.33 2.91 7.42
CA GLY A 74 -5.72 2.49 6.17
C GLY A 74 -4.56 3.39 5.72
N THR A 75 -4.40 4.63 6.21
CA THR A 75 -3.29 5.52 5.80
C THR A 75 -1.97 5.00 6.34
N ARG A 76 -1.13 4.49 5.43
CA ARG A 76 0.21 3.99 5.77
C ARG A 76 1.12 5.14 6.14
N TRP A 77 1.80 5.00 7.27
CA TRP A 77 2.75 5.99 7.76
C TRP A 77 3.92 5.33 8.48
N ARG A 78 5.01 6.07 8.66
CA ARG A 78 6.18 5.67 9.46
C ARG A 78 6.99 6.87 9.92
N ILE A 79 7.71 6.71 11.01
CA ILE A 79 8.75 7.65 11.46
C ILE A 79 10.03 7.34 10.68
N VAL A 80 10.56 8.31 9.95
CA VAL A 80 11.83 8.14 9.22
C VAL A 80 13.01 8.81 9.91
N GLN A 81 12.74 9.75 10.83
CA GLN A 81 13.77 10.37 11.65
C GLN A 81 13.20 10.78 13.00
N MET A 82 13.88 10.38 14.07
CA MET A 82 13.60 10.77 15.45
C MET A 82 14.93 10.99 16.18
N PRO A 83 15.38 12.24 16.34
CA PRO A 83 16.54 12.60 17.16
C PRO A 83 16.38 12.18 18.63
N ASP A 84 17.48 12.07 19.36
CA ASP A 84 17.49 11.62 20.76
C ASP A 84 16.73 12.56 21.73
N ASP A 85 16.63 13.83 21.40
CA ASP A 85 15.89 14.84 22.18
C ASP A 85 14.39 14.92 21.82
N ALA A 86 13.96 14.17 20.81
CA ALA A 86 12.57 14.15 20.38
C ALA A 86 11.71 13.23 21.25
N SER A 87 10.48 13.66 21.53
CA SER A 87 9.46 12.84 22.17
C SER A 87 8.08 13.17 21.65
N PHE A 88 7.18 12.18 21.62
CA PHE A 88 5.81 12.37 21.18
C PHE A 88 4.84 11.47 21.93
N ALA A 89 3.59 11.90 22.06
CA ALA A 89 2.51 11.03 22.50
C ALA A 89 1.77 10.46 21.30
N LEU A 90 1.48 9.16 21.32
CA LEU A 90 0.60 8.49 20.38
C LEU A 90 -0.73 8.17 21.06
N ASP A 91 -1.78 8.78 20.53
CA ASP A 91 -3.15 8.51 20.93
C ASP A 91 -3.85 7.66 19.87
N ILE A 92 -4.59 6.65 20.31
CA ILE A 92 -5.42 5.84 19.43
C ILE A 92 -6.87 6.21 19.68
N TYR A 93 -7.58 6.58 18.64
CA TYR A 93 -8.98 6.95 18.67
C TYR A 93 -9.80 5.90 17.92
N ALA A 94 -11.05 5.70 18.29
CA ALA A 94 -12.01 4.94 17.51
C ALA A 94 -13.24 5.76 17.15
N ASP A 95 -13.86 5.42 16.02
CA ASP A 95 -15.23 5.82 15.74
C ASP A 95 -16.17 5.28 16.84
N ALA A 96 -17.25 6.00 17.08
CA ALA A 96 -18.35 5.53 17.91
C ALA A 96 -19.13 4.37 17.26
N SER A 97 -19.01 4.19 15.94
CA SER A 97 -19.63 3.06 15.22
C SER A 97 -18.89 1.74 15.50
N ILE A 98 -19.66 0.66 15.71
CA ILE A 98 -19.15 -0.71 15.93
C ILE A 98 -18.96 -1.43 14.59
N GLU A 99 -19.57 -0.94 13.52
CA GLU A 99 -19.50 -1.56 12.19
C GLU A 99 -18.21 -1.14 11.49
N PRO A 100 -17.31 -2.07 11.11
CA PRO A 100 -16.16 -1.73 10.28
C PRO A 100 -16.69 -1.08 9.00
N ALA A 101 -16.40 0.21 8.84
CA ALA A 101 -16.75 0.89 7.61
C ALA A 101 -16.01 0.23 6.45
N ALA A 102 -16.59 0.28 5.24
CA ALA A 102 -15.84 0.03 4.01
C ALA A 102 -14.50 0.79 4.05
N PRO A 103 -13.47 0.37 3.28
CA PRO A 103 -12.20 1.07 3.27
C PRO A 103 -12.44 2.57 3.05
N GLN A 104 -11.70 3.39 3.80
CA GLN A 104 -12.03 4.82 3.97
C GLN A 104 -12.30 5.47 2.60
N PRO A 105 -13.35 6.30 2.44
CA PRO A 105 -13.67 6.90 1.15
C PRO A 105 -12.50 7.61 0.45
N ARG A 106 -11.55 8.14 1.25
CA ARG A 106 -10.31 8.76 0.77
C ARG A 106 -9.35 7.76 0.10
N ARG A 107 -9.40 6.47 0.38
CA ARG A 107 -8.57 5.47 -0.33
C ARG A 107 -8.97 5.34 -1.78
N ALA A 108 -10.26 5.42 -2.09
CA ALA A 108 -10.73 5.42 -3.47
C ALA A 108 -10.09 6.53 -4.32
N ALA A 109 -9.77 7.69 -3.71
CA ALA A 109 -9.13 8.81 -4.41
C ALA A 109 -7.79 8.46 -5.07
N ILE A 110 -7.07 7.44 -4.59
CA ILE A 110 -5.86 6.94 -5.26
C ILE A 110 -6.16 6.62 -6.72
N LEU A 111 -7.32 6.01 -6.99
CA LEU A 111 -7.74 5.64 -8.34
C LEU A 111 -8.77 6.59 -8.95
N ASP A 112 -9.65 7.19 -8.13
CA ASP A 112 -10.77 8.02 -8.59
C ASP A 112 -10.31 9.42 -9.02
N GLU A 113 -9.30 9.98 -8.36
CA GLU A 113 -8.76 11.30 -8.68
C GLU A 113 -7.54 11.24 -9.63
N ALA A 114 -7.08 10.03 -9.96
CA ALA A 114 -5.99 9.86 -10.91
C ALA A 114 -6.45 10.29 -12.31
N THR A 115 -5.74 11.26 -12.90
CA THR A 115 -6.00 11.66 -14.29
C THR A 115 -5.80 10.47 -15.22
N GLN A 116 -6.83 10.19 -16.02
CA GLN A 116 -6.81 9.09 -16.98
C GLN A 116 -6.17 9.54 -18.30
N LEU A 117 -5.29 8.71 -18.85
CA LEU A 117 -4.60 8.96 -20.12
C LEU A 117 -4.67 7.71 -20.99
N ARG A 118 -4.82 7.93 -22.30
CA ARG A 118 -4.62 6.89 -23.31
C ARG A 118 -3.27 7.13 -23.97
N ILE A 119 -2.48 6.07 -24.04
CA ILE A 119 -1.12 6.07 -24.59
C ILE A 119 -1.10 5.05 -25.71
N ASP A 120 -0.89 5.52 -26.94
CA ASP A 120 -0.96 4.65 -28.12
C ASP A 120 0.42 4.09 -28.51
N ASP A 121 1.52 4.66 -27.99
CA ASP A 121 2.89 4.25 -28.34
C ASP A 121 3.91 4.55 -27.22
N GLU A 122 5.11 3.97 -27.38
CA GLU A 122 6.24 4.12 -26.44
C GLU A 122 6.71 5.59 -26.29
N ALA A 123 6.66 6.39 -27.36
CA ALA A 123 7.13 7.78 -27.32
C ALA A 123 6.20 8.67 -26.48
N GLN A 124 4.89 8.47 -26.60
CA GLN A 124 3.87 9.11 -25.75
C GLN A 124 4.05 8.70 -24.28
N PHE A 125 4.33 7.42 -24.03
CA PHE A 125 4.58 6.90 -22.69
C PHE A 125 5.75 7.62 -22.01
N HIS A 126 6.91 7.68 -22.68
CA HIS A 126 8.10 8.38 -22.15
C HIS A 126 7.88 9.88 -22.00
N THR A 127 7.15 10.51 -22.93
CA THR A 127 6.78 11.93 -22.82
C THR A 127 5.89 12.20 -21.59
N MET A 128 4.94 11.31 -21.31
CA MET A 128 4.09 11.38 -20.12
C MET A 128 4.94 11.24 -18.85
N LEU A 129 5.82 10.24 -18.79
CA LEU A 129 6.69 10.02 -17.64
C LEU A 129 7.63 11.21 -17.37
N ALA A 130 8.17 11.83 -18.42
CA ALA A 130 9.06 13.00 -18.29
C ALA A 130 8.34 14.22 -17.72
N LYS A 131 7.02 14.33 -17.90
CA LYS A 131 6.18 15.41 -17.36
C LYS A 131 5.58 15.10 -15.99
N LEU A 132 5.60 13.83 -15.58
CA LEU A 132 5.05 13.40 -14.30
C LEU A 132 5.96 13.89 -13.16
N ALA A 133 5.46 14.79 -12.30
CA ALA A 133 6.23 15.28 -11.16
C ALA A 133 6.29 14.23 -10.02
N ALA A 134 7.25 14.37 -9.11
CA ALA A 134 7.32 13.49 -7.93
C ALA A 134 6.05 13.63 -7.07
N GLY A 135 5.47 12.50 -6.65
CA GLY A 135 4.18 12.41 -5.96
C GLY A 135 2.99 12.30 -6.91
N GLU A 136 3.15 12.63 -8.19
CA GLU A 136 2.06 12.50 -9.14
C GLU A 136 1.85 11.05 -9.62
N ARG A 137 0.59 10.78 -9.98
CA ARG A 137 0.14 9.51 -10.55
C ARG A 137 -0.82 9.74 -11.72
N ARG A 138 -0.90 8.75 -12.61
CA ARG A 138 -1.82 8.72 -13.75
C ARG A 138 -2.40 7.32 -13.87
N LEU A 139 -3.65 7.24 -14.29
CA LEU A 139 -4.27 5.99 -14.69
C LEU A 139 -4.10 5.86 -16.21
N VAL A 140 -3.30 4.91 -16.67
CA VAL A 140 -2.87 4.80 -18.06
C VAL A 140 -3.52 3.60 -18.71
N TRP A 141 -4.20 3.83 -19.84
CA TRP A 141 -4.60 2.81 -20.79
C TRP A 141 -3.60 2.77 -21.94
N ALA A 142 -2.91 1.65 -22.12
CA ALA A 142 -1.90 1.48 -23.15
C ALA A 142 -1.96 0.10 -23.79
N ASP A 143 -1.23 -0.09 -24.88
CA ASP A 143 -0.99 -1.42 -25.46
C ASP A 143 -0.28 -2.35 -24.45
N ALA A 144 -0.49 -3.67 -24.56
CA ALA A 144 0.14 -4.68 -23.70
C ALA A 144 1.68 -4.60 -23.69
N ALA A 145 2.30 -4.04 -24.73
CA ALA A 145 3.74 -3.75 -24.77
C ALA A 145 4.20 -2.73 -23.70
N ILE A 146 3.29 -2.06 -22.99
CA ILE A 146 3.63 -1.12 -21.90
C ILE A 146 4.54 -1.73 -20.83
N ALA A 147 4.48 -3.04 -20.58
CA ALA A 147 5.37 -3.69 -19.62
C ALA A 147 6.86 -3.55 -20.02
N GLU A 148 7.15 -3.71 -21.32
CA GLU A 148 8.50 -3.53 -21.86
C GLU A 148 8.93 -2.06 -21.84
N TRP A 149 8.01 -1.15 -22.18
CA TRP A 149 8.27 0.29 -22.13
C TRP A 149 8.55 0.74 -20.69
N PHE A 150 7.79 0.22 -19.72
CA PHE A 150 7.98 0.48 -18.31
C PHE A 150 9.31 -0.06 -17.81
N ALA A 151 9.72 -1.28 -18.19
CA ALA A 151 11.01 -1.83 -17.80
C ALA A 151 12.19 -0.92 -18.20
N LYS A 152 12.17 -0.39 -19.44
CA LYS A 152 13.18 0.59 -19.90
C LYS A 152 13.12 1.88 -19.08
N ALA A 153 11.91 2.38 -18.79
CA ALA A 153 11.72 3.61 -18.03
C ALA A 153 12.12 3.47 -16.56
N TRP A 154 11.89 2.31 -15.95
CA TRP A 154 12.32 1.98 -14.59
C TRP A 154 13.84 2.12 -14.47
N ASP A 155 14.57 1.45 -15.35
CA ASP A 155 16.04 1.49 -15.39
C ASP A 155 16.55 2.92 -15.64
N ALA A 156 15.95 3.66 -16.59
CA ALA A 156 16.32 5.04 -16.89
C ALA A 156 16.03 6.03 -15.76
N SER A 157 15.04 5.74 -14.91
CA SER A 157 14.66 6.58 -13.76
C SER A 157 15.46 6.28 -12.49
N GLY A 158 16.30 5.24 -12.49
CA GLY A 158 16.93 4.73 -11.28
C GLY A 158 15.92 4.24 -10.24
N GLY A 159 14.81 3.62 -10.67
CA GLY A 159 13.76 3.11 -9.78
C GLY A 159 12.85 4.16 -9.15
N CYS A 160 12.80 5.38 -9.71
CA CYS A 160 11.95 6.48 -9.21
C CYS A 160 10.56 6.51 -9.86
N VAL A 161 10.20 5.57 -10.72
CA VAL A 161 8.84 5.40 -11.25
C VAL A 161 8.30 4.06 -10.81
N CYS A 162 7.02 3.91 -10.53
CA CYS A 162 6.39 2.61 -10.31
C CYS A 162 5.11 2.50 -11.14
N TRP A 163 4.71 1.26 -11.41
CA TRP A 163 3.39 0.99 -11.95
C TRP A 163 2.73 -0.19 -11.23
N HIS A 164 1.40 -0.18 -11.23
CA HIS A 164 0.55 -1.24 -10.73
C HIS A 164 -0.41 -1.61 -11.86
N PRO A 165 -0.16 -2.70 -12.61
CA PRO A 165 -1.10 -3.23 -13.60
C PRO A 165 -2.40 -3.65 -12.90
N LEU A 166 -3.53 -3.16 -13.40
CA LEU A 166 -4.84 -3.33 -12.75
C LEU A 166 -5.80 -4.17 -13.58
N ASP A 167 -5.85 -3.97 -14.89
CA ASP A 167 -6.78 -4.67 -15.77
C ASP A 167 -6.15 -4.86 -17.14
N GLU A 168 -6.61 -5.88 -17.86
CA GLU A 168 -6.29 -6.08 -19.27
C GLU A 168 -7.58 -6.37 -20.03
N ASP A 169 -7.82 -5.62 -21.10
CA ASP A 169 -9.01 -5.76 -21.94
C ASP A 169 -8.65 -5.48 -23.40
N ASP A 170 -8.97 -6.42 -24.29
CA ASP A 170 -8.72 -6.32 -25.74
C ASP A 170 -7.28 -5.89 -26.11
N GLY A 171 -6.28 -6.55 -25.49
CA GLY A 171 -4.86 -6.27 -25.71
C GLY A 171 -4.38 -4.94 -25.14
N ARG A 172 -5.20 -4.25 -24.34
CA ARG A 172 -4.84 -3.01 -23.65
C ARG A 172 -4.74 -3.24 -22.16
N VAL A 173 -3.71 -2.68 -21.56
CA VAL A 173 -3.47 -2.72 -20.12
C VAL A 173 -3.89 -1.39 -19.49
N LEU A 174 -4.66 -1.49 -18.42
CA LEU A 174 -4.90 -0.42 -17.47
C LEU A 174 -3.87 -0.54 -16.34
N ALA A 175 -3.10 0.52 -16.11
CA ALA A 175 -2.15 0.57 -15.00
C ALA A 175 -2.18 1.92 -14.27
N LEU A 176 -2.00 1.89 -12.95
CA LEU A 176 -1.66 3.10 -12.20
C LEU A 176 -0.15 3.32 -12.31
N VAL A 177 0.27 4.43 -12.91
CA VAL A 177 1.69 4.81 -13.04
C VAL A 177 1.97 6.02 -12.15
N ALA A 178 3.03 5.97 -11.35
CA ALA A 178 3.38 7.03 -10.42
C ALA A 178 4.88 7.33 -10.41
N ARG A 179 5.25 8.56 -10.04
CA ARG A 179 6.65 8.96 -9.83
C ARG A 179 6.92 9.21 -8.35
N ALA A 180 7.99 8.62 -7.84
CA ALA A 180 8.53 8.88 -6.52
C ALA A 180 9.66 9.92 -6.57
N ALA A 181 9.89 10.61 -5.45
CA ALA A 181 11.00 11.55 -5.29
C ALA A 181 12.36 10.85 -5.10
N ARG A 182 12.35 9.56 -4.76
CA ARG A 182 13.52 8.72 -4.51
C ARG A 182 13.28 7.32 -5.07
N PRO A 183 14.34 6.51 -5.26
CA PRO A 183 14.19 5.12 -5.63
C PRO A 183 13.29 4.38 -4.64
N ILE A 184 12.41 3.55 -5.17
CA ILE A 184 11.45 2.75 -4.42
C ILE A 184 12.12 1.41 -4.11
N ASP A 185 11.97 0.90 -2.89
CA ASP A 185 12.38 -0.46 -2.54
C ASP A 185 11.18 -1.44 -2.61
N LEU A 186 11.42 -2.75 -2.46
CA LEU A 186 10.36 -3.75 -2.58
C LEU A 186 9.24 -3.55 -1.55
N LEU A 187 9.59 -3.17 -0.31
CA LEU A 187 8.61 -3.04 0.76
C LEU A 187 7.72 -1.81 0.51
N GLU A 188 8.32 -0.73 0.03
CA GLU A 188 7.59 0.46 -0.39
C GLU A 188 6.71 0.18 -1.61
N TYR A 189 7.15 -0.68 -2.54
CA TYR A 189 6.33 -1.14 -3.64
C TYR A 189 5.10 -1.94 -3.15
N LEU A 190 5.30 -2.94 -2.28
CA LEU A 190 4.22 -3.78 -1.75
C LEU A 190 3.22 -2.98 -0.91
N GLY A 191 3.68 -2.05 -0.07
CA GLY A 191 2.80 -1.14 0.68
C GLY A 191 1.97 -0.23 -0.23
N ARG A 192 2.50 0.16 -1.40
CA ARG A 192 1.70 0.88 -2.42
C ARG A 192 0.70 -0.04 -3.09
N ASP A 193 1.07 -1.29 -3.35
CA ASP A 193 0.18 -2.30 -3.92
C ASP A 193 -1.04 -2.53 -3.02
N HIS A 194 -0.84 -2.69 -1.71
CA HIS A 194 -1.95 -2.76 -0.74
C HIS A 194 -2.86 -1.52 -0.80
N ALA A 195 -2.28 -0.32 -0.87
CA ALA A 195 -3.07 0.91 -0.97
C ALA A 195 -3.90 0.97 -2.26
N VAL A 196 -3.39 0.42 -3.37
CA VAL A 196 -4.10 0.30 -4.65
C VAL A 196 -5.22 -0.74 -4.58
N LEU A 197 -5.00 -1.87 -3.91
CA LEU A 197 -6.03 -2.89 -3.66
C LEU A 197 -7.19 -2.34 -2.82
N GLU A 198 -6.89 -1.62 -1.74
CA GLU A 198 -7.89 -0.94 -0.93
C GLU A 198 -8.72 0.07 -1.75
N ALA A 199 -8.05 0.83 -2.64
CA ALA A 199 -8.72 1.78 -3.51
C ALA A 199 -9.66 1.09 -4.51
N ALA A 200 -9.20 -0.01 -5.12
CA ALA A 200 -10.00 -0.83 -6.03
C ALA A 200 -11.19 -1.48 -5.29
N LEU A 201 -10.98 -2.00 -4.09
CA LEU A 201 -12.04 -2.52 -3.22
C LEU A 201 -13.09 -1.46 -2.91
N THR A 202 -12.67 -0.24 -2.56
CA THR A 202 -13.61 0.84 -2.27
C THR A 202 -14.52 1.14 -3.47
N GLY A 203 -13.94 1.20 -4.67
CA GLY A 203 -14.73 1.38 -5.90
C GLY A 203 -15.65 0.19 -6.19
N ALA A 204 -15.16 -1.04 -6.01
CA ALA A 204 -15.93 -2.26 -6.20
C ALA A 204 -17.16 -2.33 -5.28
N LEU A 205 -17.00 -1.95 -4.01
CA LEU A 205 -18.09 -1.88 -3.03
C LEU A 205 -19.14 -0.79 -3.35
N ARG A 206 -18.78 0.21 -4.18
CA ARG A 206 -19.73 1.20 -4.74
C ARG A 206 -20.44 0.69 -5.99
N GLY A 207 -20.21 -0.56 -6.40
CA GLY A 207 -20.82 -1.18 -7.58
C GLY A 207 -20.07 -0.93 -8.90
N ASP A 208 -18.84 -0.41 -8.86
CA ASP A 208 -18.04 -0.20 -10.07
C ASP A 208 -17.44 -1.53 -10.56
N ALA A 209 -17.92 -1.99 -11.72
CA ALA A 209 -17.50 -3.25 -12.33
C ALA A 209 -16.03 -3.25 -12.79
N LEU A 210 -15.50 -2.12 -13.29
CA LEU A 210 -14.09 -2.00 -13.65
C LEU A 210 -13.23 -2.12 -12.40
N ARG A 211 -13.64 -1.48 -11.29
CA ARG A 211 -12.92 -1.57 -10.01
C ARG A 211 -12.97 -2.96 -9.41
N MET A 212 -14.06 -3.71 -9.59
CA MET A 212 -14.12 -5.12 -9.22
C MET A 212 -13.11 -5.97 -10.02
N ARG A 213 -12.94 -5.72 -11.32
CA ARG A 213 -11.89 -6.40 -12.12
C ARG A 213 -10.49 -6.00 -11.65
N CYS A 214 -10.26 -4.70 -11.44
CA CYS A 214 -8.99 -4.18 -10.91
C CYS A 214 -8.63 -4.84 -9.58
N LEU A 215 -9.58 -4.98 -8.66
CA LEU A 215 -9.37 -5.66 -7.38
C LEU A 215 -8.96 -7.12 -7.57
N ARG A 216 -9.65 -7.85 -8.46
CA ARG A 216 -9.38 -9.27 -8.68
C ARG A 216 -8.03 -9.51 -9.32
N ASN A 217 -7.72 -8.81 -10.40
CA ASN A 217 -6.44 -8.95 -11.10
C ASN A 217 -5.29 -8.41 -10.24
N GLY A 218 -5.50 -7.28 -9.55
CA GLY A 218 -4.52 -6.73 -8.62
C GLY A 218 -4.21 -7.71 -7.49
N LEU A 219 -5.22 -8.30 -6.85
CA LEU A 219 -5.00 -9.29 -5.79
C LEU A 219 -4.31 -10.54 -6.36
N ALA A 220 -4.73 -11.04 -7.52
CA ALA A 220 -4.07 -12.18 -8.16
C ALA A 220 -2.58 -11.93 -8.38
N ARG A 221 -2.24 -10.74 -8.90
CA ARG A 221 -0.86 -10.32 -9.10
C ARG A 221 -0.09 -10.22 -7.79
N HIS A 222 -0.68 -9.61 -6.78
CA HIS A 222 -0.08 -9.47 -5.46
C HIS A 222 0.29 -10.84 -4.87
N LEU A 223 -0.66 -11.77 -4.87
CA LEU A 223 -0.43 -13.12 -4.35
C LEU A 223 0.63 -13.89 -5.16
N VAL A 224 0.70 -13.70 -6.48
CA VAL A 224 1.77 -14.30 -7.32
C VAL A 224 3.14 -13.74 -6.95
N ILE A 225 3.25 -12.43 -6.73
CA ILE A 225 4.51 -11.81 -6.29
C ILE A 225 4.99 -12.47 -5.00
N GLU A 226 4.09 -12.67 -4.06
CA GLU A 226 4.45 -13.25 -2.78
C GLU A 226 4.72 -14.75 -2.87
N GLU A 227 3.79 -15.53 -3.40
CA GLU A 227 3.85 -17.00 -3.41
C GLU A 227 4.91 -17.54 -4.37
N GLU A 228 5.15 -16.89 -5.51
CA GLU A 228 6.04 -17.41 -6.55
C GLU A 228 7.42 -16.74 -6.56
N LEU A 229 7.56 -15.52 -6.00
CA LEU A 229 8.84 -14.79 -6.00
C LEU A 229 9.36 -14.59 -4.58
N LEU A 230 8.57 -13.99 -3.70
CA LEU A 230 9.07 -13.51 -2.41
C LEU A 230 9.24 -14.63 -1.37
N PHE A 231 8.23 -15.47 -1.18
CA PHE A 231 8.26 -16.56 -0.20
C PHE A 231 9.33 -17.61 -0.53
N PRO A 232 9.51 -18.05 -1.80
CA PRO A 232 10.62 -18.95 -2.13
C PRO A 232 11.98 -18.36 -1.76
N ALA A 233 12.25 -17.12 -2.18
CA ALA A 233 13.50 -16.44 -1.84
C ALA A 233 13.69 -16.31 -0.32
N TYR A 234 12.62 -15.97 0.42
CA TYR A 234 12.64 -15.87 1.87
C TYR A 234 12.98 -17.21 2.54
N LEU A 235 12.38 -18.31 2.08
CA LEU A 235 12.66 -19.65 2.61
C LEU A 235 14.10 -20.09 2.31
N ASP A 236 14.60 -19.82 1.11
CA ASP A 236 15.98 -20.10 0.72
C ASP A 236 16.99 -19.33 1.58
N ALA A 237 16.62 -18.14 2.05
CA ALA A 237 17.39 -17.35 3.01
C ALA A 237 17.22 -17.77 4.49
N GLY A 238 16.63 -18.95 4.73
CA GLY A 238 16.42 -19.48 6.09
C GLY A 238 15.22 -18.86 6.81
N GLY A 239 14.20 -18.42 6.05
CA GLY A 239 12.95 -17.90 6.56
C GLY A 239 12.08 -18.94 7.29
N THR A 240 11.05 -18.45 7.98
CA THR A 240 10.17 -19.30 8.79
C THR A 240 9.08 -19.94 7.94
N VAL A 241 9.18 -21.26 7.69
CA VAL A 241 8.16 -22.05 6.98
C VAL A 241 6.76 -21.89 7.59
N GLY A 242 6.68 -21.78 8.92
CA GLY A 242 5.42 -21.58 9.63
C GLY A 242 4.69 -20.28 9.25
N TRP A 243 5.42 -19.20 8.96
CA TRP A 243 4.83 -17.93 8.53
C TRP A 243 4.31 -18.02 7.10
N VAL A 244 5.11 -18.54 6.17
CA VAL A 244 4.68 -18.75 4.77
C VAL A 244 3.41 -19.60 4.73
N ASN A 245 3.38 -20.73 5.45
CA ASN A 245 2.19 -21.58 5.53
C ASN A 245 0.97 -20.88 6.15
N GLY A 246 1.19 -19.94 7.07
CA GLY A 246 0.13 -19.10 7.65
C GLY A 246 -0.46 -18.14 6.62
N LEU A 247 0.41 -17.43 5.90
CA LEU A 247 0.02 -16.46 4.87
C LEU A 247 -0.69 -17.14 3.70
N CYS A 248 -0.18 -18.26 3.18
CA CYS A 248 -0.87 -18.99 2.11
C CYS A 248 -2.29 -19.46 2.51
N LYS A 249 -2.53 -19.77 3.78
CA LYS A 249 -3.88 -20.06 4.29
C LYS A 249 -4.76 -18.80 4.29
N GLU A 250 -4.21 -17.65 4.68
CA GLU A 250 -4.90 -16.37 4.62
C GLU A 250 -5.20 -15.98 3.16
N HIS A 251 -4.28 -16.20 2.22
CA HIS A 251 -4.47 -16.00 0.79
C HIS A 251 -5.65 -16.84 0.27
N THR A 252 -5.71 -18.11 0.67
CA THR A 252 -6.84 -19.00 0.34
C THR A 252 -8.17 -18.45 0.88
N MET A 253 -8.15 -17.90 2.11
CA MET A 253 -9.33 -17.28 2.69
C MET A 253 -9.73 -16.00 1.96
N LEU A 254 -8.77 -15.15 1.58
CA LEU A 254 -8.99 -13.93 0.79
C LEU A 254 -9.59 -14.26 -0.58
N LYS A 255 -9.00 -15.20 -1.33
CA LYS A 255 -9.52 -15.71 -2.61
C LYS A 255 -11.00 -16.11 -2.49
N ARG A 256 -11.32 -16.92 -1.47
CA ARG A 256 -12.70 -17.38 -1.21
C ARG A 256 -13.66 -16.25 -0.86
N GLN A 257 -13.26 -15.32 0.01
CA GLN A 257 -14.13 -14.19 0.39
C GLN A 257 -14.32 -13.21 -0.79
N LEU A 258 -13.30 -13.02 -1.64
CA LEU A 258 -13.37 -12.18 -2.83
C LEU A 258 -14.43 -12.67 -3.85
N GLN A 259 -14.55 -13.99 -4.03
CA GLN A 259 -15.57 -14.58 -4.89
C GLN A 259 -17.01 -14.31 -4.39
N ALA A 260 -17.17 -14.07 -3.08
CA ALA A 260 -18.45 -13.87 -2.42
C ALA A 260 -18.77 -12.39 -2.08
N LEU A 261 -18.03 -11.42 -2.64
CA LEU A 261 -18.24 -9.99 -2.35
C LEU A 261 -19.62 -9.40 -2.71
N HIS A 262 -20.50 -10.17 -3.34
CA HIS A 262 -21.88 -9.77 -3.58
C HIS A 262 -22.76 -9.88 -2.31
N ASP A 263 -22.29 -10.58 -1.27
CA ASP A 263 -22.96 -10.74 0.02
C ASP A 263 -22.34 -9.83 1.09
N ALA A 264 -23.17 -9.07 1.80
CA ALA A 264 -22.74 -8.11 2.82
C ALA A 264 -21.92 -8.73 3.96
N ASP A 265 -22.26 -9.95 4.39
CA ASP A 265 -21.49 -10.65 5.45
C ASP A 265 -20.09 -11.01 4.96
N HIS A 266 -19.97 -11.37 3.69
CA HIS A 266 -18.70 -11.67 3.05
C HIS A 266 -17.87 -10.42 2.79
N VAL A 267 -18.49 -9.30 2.43
CA VAL A 267 -17.82 -7.99 2.35
C VAL A 267 -17.15 -7.65 3.68
N ARG A 268 -17.90 -7.75 4.79
CA ARG A 268 -17.36 -7.45 6.12
C ARG A 268 -16.18 -8.35 6.47
N ARG A 269 -16.32 -9.67 6.25
CA ARG A 269 -15.25 -10.62 6.50
C ARG A 269 -14.02 -10.36 5.62
N PHE A 270 -14.21 -10.01 4.35
CA PHE A 270 -13.12 -9.70 3.44
C PHE A 270 -12.34 -8.47 3.90
N VAL A 271 -13.03 -7.36 4.20
CA VAL A 271 -12.38 -6.12 4.67
C VAL A 271 -11.55 -6.37 5.93
N MET A 272 -12.14 -7.05 6.93
CA MET A 272 -11.43 -7.37 8.17
C MET A 272 -10.25 -8.31 7.96
N LEU A 273 -10.37 -9.28 7.05
CA LEU A 273 -9.31 -10.23 6.74
C LEU A 273 -8.17 -9.54 5.99
N LEU A 274 -8.47 -8.75 4.96
CA LEU A 274 -7.48 -8.03 4.16
C LEU A 274 -6.68 -7.06 5.03
N GLU A 275 -7.35 -6.26 5.85
CA GLU A 275 -6.65 -5.32 6.73
C GLU A 275 -5.74 -6.03 7.76
N ALA A 276 -6.22 -7.11 8.37
CA ALA A 276 -5.41 -7.87 9.33
C ALA A 276 -4.24 -8.61 8.67
N HIS A 277 -4.39 -8.94 7.38
CA HIS A 277 -3.36 -9.55 6.56
C HIS A 277 -2.29 -8.50 6.21
N ASP A 278 -2.68 -7.37 5.61
CA ASP A 278 -1.79 -6.25 5.30
C ASP A 278 -1.01 -5.78 6.54
N GLU A 279 -1.68 -5.62 7.70
CA GLU A 279 -1.05 -5.19 8.95
C GLU A 279 0.03 -6.19 9.40
N LYS A 280 -0.24 -7.49 9.28
CA LYS A 280 0.69 -8.54 9.67
C LYS A 280 1.91 -8.54 8.76
N GLU A 281 1.69 -8.38 7.46
CA GLU A 281 2.77 -8.36 6.49
C GLU A 281 3.68 -7.17 6.69
N GLU A 282 3.10 -5.97 6.74
CA GLU A 282 3.85 -4.73 6.86
C GLU A 282 4.62 -4.60 8.18
N GLN A 283 4.06 -5.09 9.30
CA GLN A 283 4.68 -4.95 10.63
C GLN A 283 5.55 -6.13 11.06
N ILE A 284 5.38 -7.30 10.47
CA ILE A 284 6.03 -8.53 10.96
C ILE A 284 6.77 -9.24 9.83
N VAL A 285 6.08 -9.55 8.74
CA VAL A 285 6.62 -10.43 7.69
C VAL A 285 7.63 -9.70 6.83
N TYR A 286 7.24 -8.58 6.22
CA TYR A 286 8.10 -7.80 5.33
C TYR A 286 9.37 -7.29 6.01
N PRO A 287 9.35 -6.81 7.26
CA PRO A 287 10.57 -6.46 7.97
C PRO A 287 11.54 -7.64 8.14
N ASP A 288 11.04 -8.83 8.48
CA ASP A 288 11.88 -10.03 8.61
C ASP A 288 12.39 -10.52 7.24
N ILE A 289 11.56 -10.44 6.20
CA ILE A 289 11.99 -10.70 4.82
C ILE A 289 13.13 -9.76 4.44
N ALA A 290 12.99 -8.45 4.68
CA ALA A 290 14.04 -7.47 4.40
C ALA A 290 15.33 -7.78 5.17
N ALA A 291 15.20 -8.14 6.46
CA ALA A 291 16.35 -8.48 7.30
C ALA A 291 17.11 -9.72 6.79
N ARG A 292 16.41 -10.70 6.20
CA ARG A 292 17.03 -11.92 5.67
C ARG A 292 17.56 -11.77 4.25
N LEU A 293 16.79 -11.16 3.36
CA LEU A 293 17.16 -11.03 1.94
C LEU A 293 18.21 -9.94 1.71
N GLY A 294 18.20 -8.87 2.51
CA GLY A 294 19.16 -7.77 2.40
C GLY A 294 19.32 -7.29 0.94
N PRO A 295 20.52 -7.35 0.34
CA PRO A 295 20.74 -6.93 -1.04
C PRO A 295 19.94 -7.70 -2.11
N ILE A 296 19.56 -8.96 -1.87
CA ILE A 296 18.82 -9.80 -2.82
C ILE A 296 17.45 -9.17 -3.14
N LEU A 297 16.89 -8.45 -2.18
CA LEU A 297 15.60 -7.76 -2.27
C LEU A 297 15.53 -6.78 -3.46
N SER A 298 16.65 -6.15 -3.83
CA SER A 298 16.70 -5.21 -4.94
C SER A 298 16.55 -5.91 -6.30
N ALA A 299 17.04 -7.15 -6.43
CA ALA A 299 16.86 -7.95 -7.64
C ALA A 299 15.40 -8.38 -7.80
N SER A 300 14.78 -8.86 -6.71
CA SER A 300 13.36 -9.23 -6.68
C SER A 300 12.44 -8.06 -7.03
N LEU A 301 12.78 -6.83 -6.61
CA LEU A 301 12.00 -5.65 -6.98
C LEU A 301 11.93 -5.45 -8.49
N ARG A 302 13.01 -5.66 -9.24
CA ARG A 302 12.98 -5.48 -10.69
C ARG A 302 12.04 -6.48 -11.36
N GLU A 303 12.08 -7.74 -10.93
CA GLU A 303 11.17 -8.79 -11.42
C GLU A 303 9.71 -8.45 -11.12
N VAL A 304 9.43 -8.00 -9.90
CA VAL A 304 8.10 -7.54 -9.48
C VAL A 304 7.65 -6.31 -10.28
N ALA A 305 8.55 -5.34 -10.47
CA ALA A 305 8.25 -4.08 -11.13
C ALA A 305 7.97 -4.24 -12.64
N ILE A 306 8.36 -5.35 -13.27
CA ILE A 306 8.04 -5.63 -14.68
C ILE A 306 6.95 -6.67 -14.86
N LEU A 307 6.50 -7.32 -13.78
CA LEU A 307 5.39 -8.27 -13.82
C LEU A 307 4.11 -7.54 -14.28
N GLY A 308 3.56 -7.99 -15.42
CA GLY A 308 2.34 -7.46 -16.02
C GLY A 308 1.07 -7.83 -15.26
N VAL A 309 -0.06 -7.77 -15.95
CA VAL A 309 -1.35 -8.18 -15.37
C VAL A 309 -1.35 -9.69 -15.16
N VAL A 310 -1.77 -10.12 -13.97
CA VAL A 310 -2.05 -11.52 -13.66
C VAL A 310 -3.57 -11.69 -13.67
N PRO A 311 -4.15 -12.50 -14.56
CA PRO A 311 -5.59 -12.61 -14.65
C PRO A 311 -6.19 -13.28 -13.40
N ALA A 312 -7.43 -12.89 -13.08
CA ALA A 312 -8.16 -13.38 -11.90
C ALA A 312 -8.47 -14.88 -11.92
N ASP A 313 -8.30 -15.58 -13.04
CA ASP A 313 -8.46 -17.05 -13.11
C ASP A 313 -7.46 -17.78 -12.21
N ARG A 314 -6.29 -17.17 -11.95
CA ARG A 314 -5.29 -17.62 -10.96
C ARG A 314 -5.83 -17.64 -9.52
N LEU A 315 -6.93 -16.93 -9.23
CA LEU A 315 -7.59 -16.98 -7.92
C LEU A 315 -8.53 -18.19 -7.75
N GLN A 316 -8.74 -19.00 -8.79
CA GLN A 316 -9.63 -20.17 -8.76
C GLN A 316 -8.90 -21.46 -8.36
N ALA A 317 -7.57 -21.44 -8.30
CA ALA A 317 -6.71 -22.52 -7.83
C ALA A 317 -6.45 -22.40 -6.32
#